data_AF-A0A7X7K3V3-F1
#
_entry.id   AF-A0A7X7K3V3-F1
#
_cell.length_a   1.000
_cell.length_b   1.000
_cell.length_c   1.000
_cell.angle_alpha   90.00
_cell.angle_beta   90.00
_cell.angle_gamma   90.00
#
_symmetry.space_group_name_H-M   'P 1'
#
loop_
_entity.id
_entity.type
_entity.pdbx_description
1 polymer ?
#
loop_
_entity_poly.entity_id
_entity_poly.type
_entity_poly.pdbx_seq_one_letter_code
_entity_poly.pdbx_strand_id
1 'polypeptide(L)' 'YDYVVEHDLSRITDYDSYRRNPTEPKIKGQDYEFLRWAMAESQRRQPLNAFRRWLRRQWSRARRATPAKVMRKLGLARSG' A
#
# COMPACT_ATOMS: atom_id res chain seq x y z
N TYR A 1 -22.41 -18.51 -1.47
CA TYR A 1 -23.03 -18.62 -0.15
C TYR A 1 -23.34 -20.10 0.10
N ASP A 2 -23.97 -20.76 -0.88
CA ASP A 2 -24.36 -22.17 -0.91
C ASP A 2 -23.26 -23.15 -0.48
N TYR A 3 -22.06 -23.10 -1.07
CA TYR A 3 -20.94 -23.98 -0.69
C TYR A 3 -20.58 -23.96 0.81
N VAL A 4 -20.66 -22.79 1.44
CA VAL A 4 -20.29 -22.62 2.85
C VAL A 4 -21.39 -23.16 3.78
N VAL A 5 -22.64 -23.15 3.32
CA VAL A 5 -23.81 -23.71 4.01
C VAL A 5 -23.86 -25.23 3.83
N GLU A 6 -23.66 -25.73 2.61
CA GLU A 6 -23.63 -27.16 2.27
C GLU A 6 -22.56 -27.93 3.06
N HIS A 7 -21.45 -27.28 3.40
CA HIS A 7 -20.33 -27.89 4.12
C HIS A 7 -20.21 -27.48 5.61
N ASP A 8 -21.24 -26.83 6.18
CA ASP A 8 -21.24 -26.31 7.57
C ASP A 8 -20.00 -25.47 7.94
N LEU A 9 -19.46 -24.73 6.96
CA LEU A 9 -18.26 -23.93 7.12
C LEU A 9 -18.58 -22.52 7.63
N SER A 10 -19.85 -22.11 7.61
CA SER A 10 -20.29 -20.80 8.08
C SER A 10 -20.25 -20.75 9.61
N ARG A 11 -19.65 -19.69 10.18
CA ARG A 11 -19.88 -19.32 11.59
C ARG A 11 -21.05 -18.34 11.77
N ILE A 12 -21.58 -17.84 10.66
CA ILE A 12 -22.69 -16.90 10.62
C ILE A 12 -23.96 -17.74 10.51
N THR A 13 -24.71 -17.82 11.60
CA THR A 13 -25.96 -18.59 11.71
C THR A 13 -27.21 -17.74 11.49
N ASP A 14 -27.08 -16.41 11.50
CA ASP A 14 -28.18 -15.43 11.43
C ASP A 14 -27.78 -14.18 10.59
N TYR A 15 -28.77 -13.47 10.03
CA TYR A 15 -28.57 -12.26 9.22
C TYR A 15 -28.00 -11.08 10.04
N ASP A 16 -28.31 -10.97 11.33
CA ASP A 16 -27.74 -9.97 12.24
C ASP A 16 -26.25 -10.25 12.55
N SER A 17 -25.81 -11.51 12.55
CA SER A 17 -24.38 -11.87 12.56
C SER A 17 -23.61 -11.36 11.32
N TYR A 18 -24.30 -11.11 10.21
CA TYR A 18 -23.72 -10.46 9.03
C TYR A 18 -23.48 -8.95 9.26
N ARG A 19 -24.23 -8.33 10.17
CA ARG A 19 -24.22 -6.88 10.44
C ARG A 19 -23.03 -6.48 11.31
N ARG A 20 -21.91 -6.23 10.63
CA ARG A 20 -20.78 -5.38 11.07
C ARG A 20 -20.01 -5.85 12.32
N ASN A 21 -19.42 -7.03 12.26
CA ASN A 21 -18.22 -7.33 13.04
C ASN A 21 -17.03 -7.58 12.08
N PRO A 22 -16.24 -6.54 11.73
CA PRO A 22 -15.11 -6.68 10.80
C PRO A 22 -13.95 -7.50 11.38
N THR A 23 -13.98 -7.78 12.69
CA THR A 23 -12.90 -8.45 13.41
C THR A 23 -13.16 -9.92 13.70
N GLU A 24 -14.40 -10.39 13.53
CA GLU A 24 -14.78 -11.75 13.88
C GLU A 24 -14.59 -12.75 12.71
N PRO A 25 -13.96 -13.92 12.97
CA PRO A 25 -13.87 -15.02 12.02
C PRO A 25 -15.21 -15.47 11.43
N LYS A 26 -15.38 -15.38 10.11
CA LYS A 26 -16.65 -15.72 9.42
C LYS A 26 -16.73 -17.17 8.90
N ILE A 27 -15.60 -17.84 8.75
CA ILE A 27 -15.43 -19.19 8.19
C ILE A 27 -14.69 -20.07 9.20
N LYS A 28 -15.17 -21.30 9.45
CA LYS A 28 -14.51 -22.29 10.34
C LYS A 28 -13.21 -22.82 9.72
N GLY A 29 -12.26 -23.25 10.57
CA GLY A 29 -11.05 -23.98 10.14
C GLY A 29 -9.97 -23.15 9.46
N GLN A 30 -10.13 -21.83 9.37
CA GLN A 30 -9.12 -20.94 8.78
C GLN A 30 -8.19 -20.37 9.85
N ASP A 31 -6.90 -20.27 9.54
CA ASP A 31 -5.93 -19.60 10.40
C ASP A 31 -5.98 -18.08 10.21
N TYR A 32 -6.88 -17.44 10.96
CA TYR A 32 -7.03 -15.99 10.93
C TYR A 32 -5.85 -15.23 11.53
N GLU A 33 -5.03 -15.87 12.39
CA GLU A 33 -3.82 -15.24 12.91
C GLU A 33 -2.78 -15.08 11.81
N PHE A 34 -2.54 -16.15 11.05
CA PHE A 34 -1.70 -16.11 9.86
C PHE A 34 -2.21 -15.09 8.83
N LEU A 35 -3.51 -15.09 8.52
CA LEU A 35 -4.08 -14.16 7.53
C LEU A 35 -3.92 -12.69 7.95
N ARG A 36 -4.15 -12.38 9.23
CA ARG A 36 -3.91 -11.03 9.77
C ARG A 36 -2.44 -10.65 9.71
N TRP A 37 -1.55 -11.57 10.08
CA TRP A 37 -0.11 -11.36 9.99
C TRP A 37 0.34 -11.12 8.55
N ALA A 38 -0.08 -11.96 7.60
CA ALA A 38 0.28 -11.85 6.19
C ALA A 38 -0.22 -10.53 5.58
N MET A 39 -1.44 -10.10 5.94
CA MET A 39 -1.95 -8.78 5.56
C MET A 39 -1.03 -7.67 6.09
N ALA A 40 -0.74 -7.68 7.39
CA ALA A 40 0.11 -6.66 8.02
C ALA A 40 1.52 -6.62 7.40
N GLU A 41 2.11 -7.78 7.14
CA GLU A 41 3.43 -7.89 6.52
C GLU A 41 3.41 -7.43 5.06
N SER A 42 2.36 -7.74 4.29
CA SER A 42 2.20 -7.27 2.90
C SER A 42 2.01 -5.74 2.81
N GLN A 43 1.31 -5.15 3.80
CA GLN A 43 1.09 -3.71 3.89
C GLN A 43 2.30 -2.95 4.47
N ARG A 44 3.30 -3.67 5.00
CA ARG A 44 4.49 -3.08 5.60
C ARG A 44 5.21 -2.24 4.56
N ARG A 45 5.28 -0.93 4.81
CA ARG A 45 6.00 0.00 3.94
C ARG A 45 7.48 -0.32 3.96
N GLN A 46 7.99 -0.88 2.86
CA GLN A 46 9.43 -1.14 2.74
C GLN A 46 10.19 0.20 2.60
N PRO A 47 11.08 0.55 3.55
CA PRO A 47 11.80 1.83 3.54
C PRO A 47 12.67 1.97 2.29
N LEU A 48 13.23 0.87 1.79
CA LEU A 48 13.98 0.82 0.54
C LEU A 48 13.14 1.28 -0.67
N ASN A 49 11.86 0.94 -0.71
CA ASN A 49 10.97 1.37 -1.79
C ASN A 49 10.61 2.87 -1.67
N ALA A 50 10.51 3.39 -0.44
CA ALA A 50 10.38 4.83 -0.22
C ALA A 50 11.64 5.58 -0.70
N PHE A 51 12.83 5.10 -0.36
CA PHE A 51 14.10 5.66 -0.80
C PHE A 51 14.26 5.61 -2.32
N ARG A 52 13.98 4.47 -2.97
CA ARG A 52 14.00 4.33 -4.44
C ARG A 52 13.05 5.32 -5.12
N ARG A 53 11.84 5.53 -4.56
CA ARG A 53 10.90 6.53 -5.07
C ARG A 53 11.44 7.96 -4.90
N TRP A 54 12.07 8.26 -3.78
CA TRP A 54 12.70 9.56 -3.55
C TRP A 54 13.83 9.82 -4.55
N LEU A 55 14.74 8.85 -4.77
CA LEU A 55 15.83 8.97 -5.74
C LEU A 55 15.32 9.23 -7.15
N ARG A 56 14.30 8.50 -7.63
CA ARG A 56 13.71 8.76 -8.95
C ARG A 56 13.14 10.16 -9.06
N ARG A 57 12.52 10.69 -8.00
CA ARG A 57 12.01 12.06 -7.97
C ARG A 57 13.15 13.07 -8.08
N GLN A 58 14.24 12.87 -7.32
CA GLN A 58 15.41 13.75 -7.42
C GLN A 58 16.06 13.69 -8.80
N TRP A 59 16.20 12.49 -9.36
CA TRP A 59 16.75 12.30 -10.71
C TRP A 59 15.90 13.01 -11.77
N SER A 60 14.58 12.87 -11.69
CA SER A 60 13.65 13.58 -12.59
C SER A 60 13.73 15.10 -12.45
N ARG A 61 13.95 15.62 -11.24
CA ARG A 61 14.16 17.06 -10.99
C ARG A 61 15.50 17.53 -11.56
N ALA A 62 16.58 16.79 -11.30
CA ALA A 62 17.91 17.10 -11.79
C ALA A 62 17.95 17.12 -13.32
N ARG A 63 17.34 16.13 -13.98
CA ARG A 63 17.26 16.08 -15.45
C ARG A 63 16.46 17.24 -16.06
N ARG A 64 15.50 17.81 -15.33
CA ARG A 64 14.75 19.01 -15.76
C ARG A 64 15.46 20.33 -15.42
N ALA A 65 16.54 20.29 -14.63
CA ALA A 65 17.36 21.45 -14.36
C ALA A 65 18.26 21.71 -15.58
N THR A 66 17.73 22.44 -16.57
CA THR A 66 18.50 22.86 -17.75
C THR A 66 19.73 23.68 -17.31
N PRO A 67 20.92 23.47 -17.89
CA PRO A 67 22.14 24.20 -17.53
C PRO A 67 21.95 25.73 -17.52
N ALA A 68 21.17 26.25 -18.48
CA ALA A 68 20.80 27.67 -18.55
C ALA A 68 20.03 28.19 -17.32
N LYS A 69 19.14 27.37 -16.73
CA LYS A 69 18.40 27.72 -15.50
C LYS A 69 19.35 27.77 -14.29
N VAL A 70 20.33 26.87 -14.26
CA VAL A 70 21.35 26.81 -13.21
C VAL A 70 22.29 28.00 -13.31
N MET A 71 22.83 28.28 -14.50
CA MET A 71 23.71 29.43 -14.73
C MET A 71 23.01 30.78 -14.50
N ARG A 72 21.73 30.91 -14.86
CA ARG A 72 20.91 32.09 -14.54
C ARG A 72 20.69 32.26 -13.04
N LYS A 73 20.46 31.16 -12.30
CA LYS A 73 20.29 31.21 -10.84
C LYS A 73 21.61 31.53 -10.11
N LEU A 74 22.74 31.10 -10.67
CA LEU A 74 24.08 31.37 -10.14
C LEU A 74 24.63 32.75 -10.56
N GLY A 75 23.86 33.56 -11.29
CA GLY A 75 24.31 34.89 -11.74
C GLY A 75 25.45 34.87 -12.77
N LEU A 76 25.77 33.70 -13.32
CA LEU A 76 26.85 33.50 -14.29
C LEU A 76 26.42 33.82 -15.73
N ALA A 77 25.11 33.88 -15.99
CA ALA A 77 24.59 34.35 -17.27
C ALA A 77 24.50 35.88 -17.26
N ARG A 78 25.53 36.54 -17.77
CA ARG A 78 25.49 37.98 -18.10
C ARG A 78 24.51 38.14 -19.26
N SER A 79 23.39 38.84 -19.01
CA SER A 79 22.52 39.34 -20.07
C SER A 79 23.32 40.34 -20.90
N GLY A 80 23.59 39.98 -22.16
CA GLY A 80 23.85 40.95 -23.21
C GLY A 80 22.54 41.56 -23.69
#